data_AF-A0A6L8TZ20-F1
#
_entry.id   AF-A0A6L8TZ20-F1
#
_cell.length_a   1.000
_cell.length_b   1.000
_cell.length_c   1.000
_cell.angle_alpha   90.00
_cell.angle_beta   90.00
_cell.angle_gamma   90.00
#
_symmetry.space_group_name_H-M   'P 1'
#
loop_
_entity.id
_entity.type
_entity.pdbx_description
1 polymer ?
#
loop_
_entity_poly.entity_id
_entity_poly.type
_entity_poly.pdbx_seq_one_letter_code
_entity_poly.pdbx_strand_id
1 'polypeptide(L)'
;MNILSKLRINAGKSRLSVKMARIRRKPLYLNLYHIRTIGIVWDASRPEDFSILTRFHQHMAEQNREVTILGFFPGKELPDRYTAIRYFSCFKKNELNFFYCPVNPDVDSFINTKFDLLIDINFSNLFPLLYASSLSQAGLKVGLADDKPESSPFDLMISMTSPVAIDKYLEQVLYYLEIINSESAKKAV
;
A
#
# COMPACT_ATOMS: atom_id res chain seq x y z
N MET A 1 -7.53 19.88 -9.79
CA MET A 1 -6.25 19.48 -10.42
C MET A 1 -6.16 20.10 -11.82
N ASN A 2 -5.05 20.74 -12.20
CA ASN A 2 -4.94 21.49 -13.47
C ASN A 2 -4.51 20.58 -14.64
N ILE A 3 -4.67 21.02 -15.89
CA ILE A 3 -4.38 20.22 -17.10
C ILE A 3 -2.91 19.80 -17.16
N LEU A 4 -1.99 20.71 -16.84
CA LEU A 4 -0.54 20.43 -16.81
C LEU A 4 -0.19 19.31 -15.84
N SER A 5 -0.78 19.29 -14.65
CA SER A 5 -0.56 18.22 -13.67
C SER A 5 -1.07 16.87 -14.16
N LYS A 6 -2.23 16.83 -14.85
CA LYS A 6 -2.75 15.59 -15.45
C LYS A 6 -1.79 15.01 -16.50
N LEU A 7 -1.24 15.87 -17.37
CA LEU A 7 -0.25 15.45 -18.38
C LEU A 7 1.01 14.88 -17.74
N ARG A 8 1.53 15.55 -16.71
CA ARG A 8 2.71 15.11 -15.95
C ARG A 8 2.48 13.76 -15.26
N ILE A 9 1.32 13.57 -14.64
CA ILE A 9 0.91 12.30 -14.02
C ILE A 9 0.80 11.19 -15.08
N ASN A 10 0.19 11.46 -16.23
CA ASN A 10 0.07 10.48 -17.31
C ASN A 10 1.45 10.05 -17.82
N ALA A 11 2.37 10.98 -18.03
CA ALA A 11 3.76 10.66 -18.35
C ALA A 11 4.46 9.86 -17.22
N GLY A 12 4.15 10.18 -15.96
CA GLY A 12 4.57 9.39 -14.79
C GLY A 12 4.05 7.95 -14.84
N LYS A 13 2.77 7.74 -15.15
CA LYS A 13 2.15 6.41 -15.32
C LYS A 13 2.79 5.61 -16.45
N SER A 14 3.10 6.23 -17.58
CA SER A 14 3.83 5.57 -18.67
C SER A 14 5.24 5.17 -18.27
N ARG A 15 5.93 5.97 -17.46
CA ARG A 15 7.24 5.59 -16.90
C ARG A 15 7.13 4.45 -15.88
N LEU A 16 6.08 4.48 -15.07
CA LEU A 16 5.78 3.43 -14.08
C LEU A 16 5.53 2.09 -14.78
N SER A 17 4.73 2.05 -15.85
CA SER A 17 4.46 0.79 -16.57
C SER A 17 5.73 0.14 -17.13
N VAL A 18 6.67 0.94 -17.65
CA VAL A 18 7.98 0.44 -18.10
C VAL A 18 8.79 -0.14 -16.94
N LYS A 19 8.75 0.47 -15.74
CA LYS A 19 9.41 -0.07 -14.55
C LYS A 19 8.74 -1.36 -14.07
N MET A 20 7.41 -1.39 -14.04
CA MET A 20 6.64 -2.58 -13.64
C MET A 20 6.93 -3.78 -14.55
N ALA A 21 7.05 -3.57 -15.86
CA ALA A 21 7.40 -4.63 -16.82
C ALA A 21 8.78 -5.29 -16.54
N ARG A 22 9.66 -4.62 -15.78
CA ARG A 22 10.97 -5.15 -15.36
C ARG A 22 10.92 -5.90 -14.03
N ILE A 23 9.85 -5.76 -13.26
CA ILE A 23 9.69 -6.45 -11.98
C ILE A 23 9.38 -7.92 -12.26
N ARG A 24 10.31 -8.78 -11.85
CA ARG A 24 10.12 -10.23 -11.88
C ARG A 24 9.70 -10.70 -10.50
N ARG A 25 8.39 -10.65 -10.23
CA ARG A 25 7.79 -11.22 -9.02
C ARG A 25 6.90 -12.39 -9.40
N LYS A 26 6.98 -13.47 -8.62
CA LYS A 26 5.96 -14.52 -8.61
C LYS A 26 5.07 -14.26 -7.39
N PRO A 27 3.78 -13.92 -7.56
CA PRO A 27 2.87 -13.79 -6.43
C PRO A 27 2.94 -15.05 -5.58
N LEU A 28 3.29 -14.87 -4.31
CA LEU A 28 3.28 -15.98 -3.36
C LEU A 28 1.90 -15.99 -2.73
N TYR A 29 1.10 -17.00 -3.04
CA TYR A 29 -0.09 -17.34 -2.28
C TYR A 29 0.37 -17.99 -0.96
N LEU A 30 0.92 -17.17 -0.06
CA LEU A 30 1.37 -17.62 1.25
C LEU A 30 0.14 -17.97 2.11
N ASN A 31 0.28 -19.04 2.88
CA ASN A 31 -0.58 -19.30 4.03
C ASN A 31 -0.49 -18.09 4.98
N LEU A 32 -1.63 -17.57 5.47
CA LEU A 32 -1.69 -16.46 6.44
C LEU A 32 -0.78 -16.65 7.64
N TYR A 33 -0.53 -17.90 8.05
CA TYR A 33 0.37 -18.28 9.13
C TYR A 33 1.82 -17.84 8.89
N HIS A 34 2.22 -17.66 7.63
CA HIS A 34 3.58 -17.24 7.25
C HIS A 34 3.74 -15.75 7.03
N ILE A 35 2.66 -14.95 7.03
CA ILE A 35 2.77 -13.49 6.89
C ILE A 35 3.35 -12.91 8.19
N ARG A 36 4.61 -12.50 8.16
CA ARG A 36 5.32 -11.88 9.29
C ARG A 36 5.56 -10.41 9.10
N THR A 37 5.68 -9.96 7.86
CA THR A 37 6.00 -8.57 7.50
C THR A 37 4.90 -7.99 6.63
N ILE A 38 4.36 -6.84 7.05
CA ILE A 38 3.24 -6.16 6.39
C ILE A 38 3.66 -4.73 6.06
N GLY A 39 3.63 -4.39 4.77
CA GLY A 39 3.72 -3.02 4.30
C GLY A 39 2.33 -2.41 4.15
N ILE A 40 2.13 -1.16 4.57
CA ILE A 40 0.90 -0.41 4.34
C ILE A 40 1.23 0.88 3.59
N VAL A 41 0.46 1.19 2.55
CA VAL A 41 0.54 2.45 1.81
C VAL A 41 -0.71 3.27 2.12
N TRP A 42 -0.55 4.53 2.55
CA TRP A 42 -1.66 5.33 3.08
C TRP A 42 -1.61 6.83 2.66
N ASP A 43 -2.79 7.39 2.44
CA ASP A 43 -3.00 8.84 2.27
C ASP A 43 -2.95 9.56 3.63
N ALA A 44 -1.75 10.02 4.00
CA ALA A 44 -1.51 10.69 5.28
C ALA A 44 -2.18 12.08 5.38
N SER A 45 -2.90 12.54 4.36
CA SER A 45 -3.69 13.77 4.42
C SER A 45 -4.94 13.67 5.30
N ARG A 46 -5.24 12.48 5.83
CA ARG A 46 -6.38 12.18 6.72
C ARG A 46 -5.94 11.87 8.14
N PRO A 47 -5.69 12.90 8.95
CA PRO A 47 -5.24 12.75 10.31
C PRO A 47 -5.96 11.71 11.18
N GLU A 48 -7.27 11.66 11.10
CA GLU A 48 -8.19 10.78 11.81
C GLU A 48 -7.84 9.29 11.69
N ASP A 49 -7.36 8.87 10.51
CA ASP A 49 -7.06 7.47 10.16
C ASP A 49 -5.88 6.91 10.96
N PHE A 50 -4.98 7.78 11.44
CA PHE A 50 -3.73 7.36 12.08
C PHE A 50 -3.97 6.56 13.37
N SER A 51 -5.06 6.85 14.08
CA SER A 51 -5.45 6.11 15.28
C SER A 51 -5.83 4.65 14.96
N ILE A 52 -6.50 4.43 13.83
CA ILE A 52 -6.90 3.11 13.33
C ILE A 52 -5.66 2.32 12.91
N LEU A 53 -4.76 2.95 12.17
CA LEU A 53 -3.49 2.35 11.74
C LEU A 53 -2.59 1.98 12.93
N THR A 54 -2.54 2.83 13.96
CA THR A 54 -1.82 2.54 15.20
C THR A 54 -2.38 1.31 15.90
N ARG A 55 -3.72 1.21 16.02
CA ARG A 55 -4.39 0.05 16.61
C ARG A 55 -4.14 -1.22 15.79
N PHE A 56 -4.21 -1.11 14.46
CA PHE A 56 -3.89 -2.23 13.57
C PHE A 56 -2.45 -2.70 13.75
N HIS A 57 -1.48 -1.78 13.80
CA HIS A 57 -0.08 -2.11 14.09
C HIS A 57 0.06 -2.83 15.44
N GLN A 58 -0.57 -2.35 16.50
CA GLN A 58 -0.54 -2.99 17.82
C GLN A 58 -1.13 -4.40 17.80
N HIS A 59 -2.30 -4.58 17.18
CA HIS A 59 -2.95 -5.88 17.05
C HIS A 59 -2.10 -6.88 16.26
N MET A 60 -1.44 -6.44 15.19
CA MET A 60 -0.51 -7.29 14.43
C MET A 60 0.74 -7.65 15.24
N ALA A 61 1.25 -6.73 16.05
CA ALA A 61 2.40 -6.98 16.92
C ALA A 61 2.10 -8.05 17.99
N GLU A 62 0.89 -8.08 18.56
CA GLU A 62 0.42 -9.14 19.47
C GLU A 62 0.46 -10.54 18.82
N GLN A 63 0.36 -10.59 17.48
CA GLN A 63 0.43 -11.81 16.68
C GLN A 63 1.86 -12.08 16.14
N ASN A 64 2.88 -11.37 16.65
CA ASN A 64 4.27 -11.41 16.18
C ASN A 64 4.45 -11.04 14.69
N ARG A 65 3.65 -10.08 14.21
CA ARG A 65 3.74 -9.53 12.85
C ARG A 65 4.22 -8.09 12.89
N GLU A 66 5.21 -7.78 12.07
CA GLU A 66 5.77 -6.44 11.92
C GLU A 66 5.00 -5.66 10.84
N VAL A 67 4.55 -4.45 11.19
CA VAL A 67 3.87 -3.55 10.25
C VAL A 67 4.76 -2.34 9.99
N THR A 68 5.00 -2.01 8.73
CA THR A 68 5.65 -0.76 8.28
C THR A 68 4.68 0.03 7.43
N ILE A 69 4.54 1.33 7.69
CA ILE A 69 3.60 2.22 7.03
C ILE A 69 4.35 3.28 6.24
N LEU A 70 4.03 3.41 4.95
CA LEU A 70 4.47 4.50 4.08
C LEU A 70 3.30 5.44 3.79
N GLY A 71 3.39 6.68 4.27
CA GLY A 71 2.40 7.72 4.06
C GLY A 71 2.80 8.75 3.02
N PHE A 72 1.85 9.24 2.24
CA PHE A 72 2.03 10.45 1.43
C PHE A 72 1.26 11.62 2.02
N PHE A 73 1.95 12.73 2.31
CA PHE A 73 1.32 13.95 2.80
C PHE A 73 1.47 15.10 1.78
N PRO A 74 0.38 15.64 1.23
CA PRO A 74 0.46 16.67 0.19
C PRO A 74 0.87 18.05 0.73
N GLY A 75 0.78 18.27 2.04
CA GLY A 75 1.13 19.53 2.70
C GLY A 75 2.64 19.70 2.94
N LYS A 76 3.03 20.88 3.44
CA LYS A 76 4.44 21.25 3.67
C LYS A 76 4.97 20.73 5.01
N GLU A 77 4.15 20.82 6.04
CA GLU A 77 4.46 20.48 7.42
C GLU A 77 3.64 19.27 7.85
N LEU A 78 4.31 18.25 8.37
CA LEU A 78 3.64 17.05 8.86
C LEU A 78 2.93 17.38 10.19
N PRO A 79 1.73 16.83 10.43
CA PRO A 79 1.12 16.85 11.76
C PRO A 79 2.08 16.33 12.84
N ASP A 80 2.12 16.96 14.01
CA ASP A 80 3.07 16.61 15.09
C ASP A 80 3.04 15.12 15.47
N ARG A 81 1.85 14.53 15.48
CA ARG A 81 1.63 13.10 15.76
C ARG A 81 2.22 12.13 14.72
N TYR A 82 2.86 12.62 13.66
CA TYR A 82 3.58 11.83 12.66
C TYR A 82 5.09 11.79 12.92
N THR A 83 5.56 12.48 13.95
CA THR A 83 6.99 12.57 14.26
C THR A 83 7.44 11.42 15.18
N ALA A 84 8.70 11.00 15.03
CA ALA A 84 9.37 10.01 15.89
C ALA A 84 8.69 8.62 16.01
N ILE A 85 7.97 8.17 14.97
CA ILE A 85 7.30 6.86 14.94
C ILE A 85 8.12 5.87 14.11
N ARG A 86 8.68 4.85 14.75
CA ARG A 86 9.58 3.89 14.11
C ARG A 86 8.95 3.09 12.95
N TYR A 87 7.67 2.75 13.07
CA TYR A 87 6.96 1.96 12.06
C TYR A 87 6.39 2.80 10.90
N PHE A 88 6.64 4.11 10.89
CA PHE A 88 6.01 5.04 9.94
C PHE A 88 7.04 5.94 9.27
N SER A 89 7.01 5.96 7.94
CA SER A 89 7.74 6.94 7.13
C SER A 89 6.74 7.73 6.29
N CYS A 90 6.97 9.03 6.14
CA CYS A 90 6.10 9.90 5.37
C CYS A 90 6.89 10.78 4.42
N PHE A 91 6.50 10.76 3.14
CA PHE A 91 7.06 11.63 2.12
C PHE A 91 6.04 12.68 1.66
N LYS A 92 6.54 13.83 1.24
CA LYS A 92 5.74 15.03 0.96
C LYS A 92 5.73 15.37 -0.53
N LYS A 93 4.86 16.32 -0.89
CA LYS A 93 4.72 16.81 -2.26
C LYS A 93 6.01 17.41 -2.86
N ASN A 94 6.86 18.05 -2.05
CA ASN A 94 8.15 18.60 -2.50
C ASN A 94 9.22 17.53 -2.73
N GLU A 95 8.94 16.28 -2.38
CA GLU A 95 9.80 15.11 -2.58
C GLU A 95 9.29 14.26 -3.77
N LEU A 96 8.54 14.89 -4.66
CA LEU A 96 8.12 14.35 -5.94
C LEU A 96 8.89 15.02 -7.07
N ASN A 97 9.33 14.25 -8.05
CA ASN A 97 9.93 14.81 -9.25
C ASN A 97 8.88 15.46 -10.17
N PHE A 98 9.33 15.98 -11.31
CA PHE A 98 8.45 16.61 -12.30
C PHE A 98 7.29 15.71 -12.74
N PHE A 99 7.43 14.39 -12.75
CA PHE A 99 6.40 13.43 -13.16
C PHE A 99 5.57 12.89 -11.99
N TYR A 100 5.62 13.53 -10.82
CA TYR A 100 4.94 13.10 -9.60
C TYR A 100 5.44 11.74 -9.06
N CYS A 101 6.60 11.26 -9.51
CA CYS A 101 7.21 10.07 -8.91
C CYS A 101 7.97 10.47 -7.64
N PRO A 102 7.87 9.70 -6.55
CA PRO A 102 8.67 9.93 -5.35
C PRO A 102 10.17 9.87 -5.64
N VAL A 103 10.93 10.74 -4.97
CA VAL A 103 12.40 10.74 -4.96
C VAL A 103 12.97 10.65 -3.53
N ASN A 104 12.11 10.38 -2.54
CA ASN A 104 12.50 10.20 -1.15
C ASN A 104 13.11 8.78 -0.96
N PRO A 105 14.29 8.65 -0.32
CA PRO A 105 14.95 7.36 -0.10
C PRO A 105 14.18 6.34 0.74
N ASP A 106 13.30 6.78 1.65
CA ASP A 106 12.45 5.90 2.44
C ASP A 106 11.40 5.21 1.55
N VAL A 107 10.95 5.88 0.49
CA VAL A 107 10.06 5.27 -0.51
C VAL A 107 10.79 4.18 -1.29
N ASP A 108 12.03 4.43 -1.71
CA ASP A 108 12.85 3.41 -2.38
C ASP A 108 13.16 2.24 -1.44
N SER A 109 13.44 2.51 -0.17
CA SER A 109 13.65 1.47 0.84
C SER A 109 12.39 0.61 1.02
N PHE A 110 11.23 1.25 1.20
CA PHE A 110 9.94 0.57 1.33
C PHE A 110 9.59 -0.28 0.09
N ILE A 111 9.81 0.25 -1.12
CA ILE A 111 9.58 -0.47 -2.38
C ILE A 111 10.45 -1.74 -2.45
N ASN A 112 11.70 -1.66 -2.02
CA ASN A 112 12.65 -2.77 -2.10
C ASN A 112 12.52 -3.78 -0.94
N THR A 113 11.82 -3.43 0.13
CA THR A 113 11.49 -4.37 1.21
C THR A 113 10.58 -5.48 0.69
N LYS A 114 11.00 -6.73 0.93
CA LYS A 114 10.23 -7.94 0.58
C LYS A 114 9.23 -8.25 1.68
N PHE A 115 8.20 -7.42 1.80
CA PHE A 115 7.09 -7.71 2.71
C PHE A 115 6.40 -9.02 2.30
N ASP A 116 5.87 -9.78 3.25
CA ASP A 116 5.00 -10.91 2.93
C ASP A 116 3.69 -10.40 2.32
N LEU A 117 3.17 -9.30 2.89
CA LEU A 117 1.93 -8.66 2.50
C LEU A 117 2.10 -7.15 2.32
N LEU A 118 1.58 -6.61 1.22
CA LEU A 118 1.34 -5.18 1.05
C LEU A 118 -0.17 -4.92 1.08
N ILE A 119 -0.61 -3.97 1.88
CA ILE A 119 -1.99 -3.47 1.91
C ILE A 119 -2.01 -2.03 1.40
N ASP A 120 -2.69 -1.80 0.28
CA ASP A 120 -2.88 -0.47 -0.28
C ASP A 120 -4.17 0.17 0.23
N ILE A 121 -4.02 1.27 0.97
CA ILE A 121 -5.12 2.10 1.50
C ILE A 121 -5.12 3.45 0.76
N ASN A 122 -4.90 3.41 -0.55
CA ASN A 122 -4.90 4.59 -1.41
C ASN A 122 -6.26 4.75 -2.10
N PHE A 123 -7.34 4.87 -1.31
CA PHE A 123 -8.71 4.96 -1.82
C PHE A 123 -8.96 6.18 -2.72
N SER A 124 -8.13 7.21 -2.58
CA SER A 124 -8.17 8.42 -3.42
C SER A 124 -7.35 8.29 -4.73
N ASN A 125 -6.76 7.12 -5.00
CA ASN A 125 -5.95 6.82 -6.18
C ASN A 125 -4.84 7.86 -6.45
N LEU A 126 -4.13 8.27 -5.38
CA LEU A 126 -3.02 9.19 -5.46
C LEU A 126 -1.84 8.51 -6.17
N PHE A 127 -1.39 9.11 -7.28
CA PHE A 127 -0.32 8.54 -8.10
C PHE A 127 0.98 8.23 -7.32
N PRO A 128 1.46 9.07 -6.38
CA PRO A 128 2.69 8.76 -5.63
C PRO A 128 2.59 7.49 -4.76
N LEU A 129 1.41 7.23 -4.20
CA LEU A 129 1.13 6.01 -3.45
C LEU A 129 0.97 4.81 -4.38
N LEU A 130 0.23 4.96 -5.48
CA LEU A 130 0.13 3.93 -6.51
C LEU A 130 1.52 3.53 -7.04
N TYR A 131 2.42 4.49 -7.23
CA TYR A 131 3.80 4.24 -7.64
C TYR A 131 4.53 3.32 -6.64
N ALA A 132 4.42 3.58 -5.34
CA ALA A 132 5.02 2.75 -4.30
C ALA A 132 4.41 1.33 -4.31
N SER A 133 3.09 1.21 -4.34
CA SER A 133 2.40 -0.08 -4.36
C SER A 133 2.72 -0.90 -5.61
N SER A 134 2.73 -0.26 -6.78
CA SER A 134 3.08 -0.89 -8.05
C SER A 134 4.49 -1.45 -8.07
N LEU A 135 5.47 -0.71 -7.54
CA LEU A 135 6.87 -1.13 -7.58
C LEU A 135 7.31 -2.03 -6.42
N SER A 136 6.54 -2.07 -5.32
CA SER A 136 6.86 -2.89 -4.15
C SER A 136 7.22 -4.33 -4.50
N GLN A 137 8.22 -4.89 -3.81
CA GLN A 137 8.65 -6.28 -3.94
C GLN A 137 7.88 -7.26 -3.05
N ALA A 138 6.77 -6.81 -2.44
CA ALA A 138 5.96 -7.62 -1.54
C ALA A 138 5.43 -8.92 -2.19
N GLY A 139 5.43 -10.02 -1.45
CA GLY A 139 5.02 -11.35 -1.89
C GLY A 139 3.57 -11.42 -2.35
N LEU A 140 2.68 -10.77 -1.61
CA LEU A 140 1.26 -10.58 -1.93
C LEU A 140 0.88 -9.10 -1.82
N LYS A 141 0.13 -8.57 -2.78
CA LYS A 141 -0.37 -7.19 -2.78
C LYS A 141 -1.89 -7.16 -2.79
N VAL A 142 -2.48 -6.48 -1.82
CA VAL A 142 -3.92 -6.32 -1.68
C VAL A 142 -4.29 -4.85 -1.87
N GLY A 143 -5.31 -4.59 -2.67
CA GLY A 143 -5.81 -3.24 -2.91
C GLY A 143 -7.33 -3.20 -3.03
N LEU A 144 -7.89 -2.00 -3.14
CA LEU A 144 -9.33 -1.83 -3.38
C LEU A 144 -9.64 -2.14 -4.85
N ALA A 145 -10.77 -2.78 -5.11
CA ALA A 145 -11.23 -3.02 -6.47
C ALA A 145 -11.52 -1.70 -7.21
N ASP A 146 -11.12 -1.63 -8.47
CA ASP A 146 -11.40 -0.51 -9.37
C ASP A 146 -12.01 -1.03 -10.68
N ASP A 147 -12.35 -0.09 -11.58
CA ASP A 147 -12.99 -0.40 -12.86
C ASP A 147 -12.07 -1.11 -13.87
N LYS A 148 -10.78 -1.32 -13.53
CA LYS A 148 -9.75 -1.86 -14.45
C LYS A 148 -8.84 -2.89 -13.77
N PRO A 149 -9.41 -3.98 -13.23
CA PRO A 149 -8.66 -4.97 -12.44
C PRO A 149 -7.52 -5.61 -13.22
N GLU A 150 -7.62 -5.75 -14.55
CA GLU A 150 -6.57 -6.31 -15.40
C GLU A 150 -5.28 -5.47 -15.46
N SER A 151 -5.39 -4.18 -15.14
CA SER A 151 -4.26 -3.24 -15.12
C SER A 151 -3.73 -2.97 -13.71
N SER A 152 -4.37 -3.58 -12.71
CA SER A 152 -4.07 -3.40 -11.30
C SER A 152 -2.72 -4.04 -10.94
N PRO A 153 -1.91 -3.40 -10.07
CA PRO A 153 -0.71 -4.03 -9.53
C PRO A 153 -1.00 -5.06 -8.42
N PHE A 154 -2.26 -5.25 -8.05
CA PHE A 154 -2.68 -6.07 -6.90
C PHE A 154 -2.99 -7.51 -7.30
N ASP A 155 -2.66 -8.45 -6.41
CA ASP A 155 -2.94 -9.87 -6.57
C ASP A 155 -4.33 -10.24 -6.04
N LEU A 156 -4.82 -9.49 -5.06
CA LEU A 156 -6.15 -9.59 -4.49
C LEU A 156 -6.77 -8.20 -4.42
N MET A 157 -8.01 -8.10 -4.90
CA MET A 157 -8.75 -6.84 -4.91
C MET A 157 -10.03 -7.02 -4.10
N ILE A 158 -10.21 -6.19 -3.07
CA ILE A 158 -11.40 -6.21 -2.22
C ILE A 158 -12.41 -5.21 -2.78
N SER A 159 -13.62 -5.67 -3.07
CA SER A 159 -14.72 -4.79 -3.50
C SER A 159 -15.48 -4.28 -2.30
N MET A 160 -15.60 -2.95 -2.16
CA MET A 160 -16.37 -2.29 -1.11
C MET A 160 -17.09 -1.06 -1.67
N THR A 161 -18.24 -0.73 -1.10
CA THR A 161 -18.97 0.49 -1.44
C THR A 161 -18.30 1.71 -0.82
N SER A 162 -18.22 2.80 -1.59
CA SER A 162 -17.69 4.07 -1.09
C SER A 162 -18.73 4.82 -0.24
N PRO A 163 -18.32 5.56 0.80
CA PRO A 163 -16.95 5.72 1.28
C PRO A 163 -16.43 4.49 2.04
N VAL A 164 -15.19 4.11 1.76
CA VAL A 164 -14.54 2.95 2.41
C VAL A 164 -13.94 3.38 3.74
N ALA A 165 -14.38 2.76 4.84
CA ALA A 165 -13.79 2.93 6.15
C ALA A 165 -12.56 2.03 6.30
N ILE A 166 -11.45 2.57 6.80
CA ILE A 166 -10.16 1.86 6.86
C ILE A 166 -10.22 0.64 7.78
N ASP A 167 -10.86 0.76 8.93
CA ASP A 167 -11.05 -0.35 9.87
C ASP A 167 -11.78 -1.51 9.19
N LYS A 168 -12.88 -1.23 8.47
CA LYS A 168 -13.64 -2.24 7.73
C LYS A 168 -12.87 -2.83 6.57
N TYR A 169 -12.09 -2.02 5.87
CA TYR A 169 -11.22 -2.52 4.81
C TYR A 169 -10.15 -3.48 5.35
N LEU A 170 -9.47 -3.10 6.44
CA LEU A 170 -8.45 -3.94 7.08
C LEU A 170 -9.04 -5.25 7.62
N GLU A 171 -10.23 -5.20 8.24
CA GLU A 171 -10.98 -6.40 8.66
C GLU A 171 -11.25 -7.33 7.46
N GLN A 172 -11.73 -6.79 6.34
CA GLN A 172 -12.00 -7.57 5.13
C GLN A 172 -10.73 -8.18 4.53
N VAL A 173 -9.62 -7.43 4.49
CA VAL A 173 -8.33 -7.96 4.01
C VAL A 173 -7.93 -9.18 4.83
N LEU A 174 -7.95 -9.09 6.16
CA LEU A 174 -7.60 -10.22 7.02
C LEU A 174 -8.54 -11.42 6.83
N TYR A 175 -9.85 -11.17 6.75
CA TYR A 175 -10.86 -12.20 6.54
C TYR A 175 -10.65 -12.98 5.23
N TYR A 176 -10.45 -12.28 4.12
CA TYR A 176 -10.25 -12.96 2.83
C TYR A 176 -8.93 -13.71 2.75
N LEU A 177 -7.87 -13.19 3.36
CA LEU A 177 -6.62 -13.92 3.45
C LEU A 177 -6.79 -15.21 4.26
N GLU A 178 -7.65 -15.21 5.29
CA GLU A 178 -7.93 -16.39 6.12
C GLU A 178 -8.72 -17.45 5.36
N ILE A 179 -9.71 -17.04 4.58
CA ILE A 179 -10.45 -17.94 3.70
C ILE A 179 -9.52 -18.61 2.69
N ILE A 180 -8.75 -17.82 1.94
CA ILE A 180 -7.82 -18.32 0.92
C ILE A 180 -6.86 -19.34 1.53
N ASN A 181 -6.38 -19.04 2.74
CA ASN A 181 -5.53 -19.94 3.48
C ASN A 181 -6.23 -21.27 3.81
N SER A 182 -7.43 -21.22 4.36
CA SER A 182 -8.20 -22.42 4.76
C SER A 182 -8.50 -23.35 3.57
N GLU A 183 -8.77 -22.79 2.39
CA GLU A 183 -9.01 -23.58 1.18
C GLU A 183 -7.74 -24.21 0.62
N SER A 184 -6.62 -23.47 0.66
CA SER A 184 -5.32 -23.99 0.24
C SER A 184 -4.84 -25.14 1.15
N ALA A 185 -5.08 -25.04 2.46
CA ALA A 185 -4.78 -26.10 3.42
C ALA A 185 -5.62 -27.36 3.17
N LYS A 186 -6.92 -27.21 2.87
CA LYS A 186 -7.82 -28.35 2.56
C LYS A 186 -7.42 -29.12 1.30
N LYS A 187 -6.82 -28.47 0.30
CA LYS A 187 -6.37 -29.12 -0.95
C LYS A 187 -5.05 -29.87 -0.82
N ALA A 188 -4.30 -29.64 0.26
CA ALA A 188 -3.00 -30.27 0.51
C ALA A 188 -3.06 -31.51 1.42
N VAL A 189 -4.26 -31.85 1.91
CA VAL A 189 -4.54 -32.99 2.81
C VAL A 189 -5.21 -34.12 2.04
#